data_AF-A0A954MX75-F1
#
_entry.id   AF-A0A954MX75-F1
#
_cell.length_a   1.000
_cell.length_b   1.000
_cell.length_c   1.000
_cell.angle_alpha   90.00
_cell.angle_beta   90.00
_cell.angle_gamma   90.00
#
_symmetry.space_group_name_H-M   'P 1'
#
loop_
_entity.id
_entity.type
_entity.pdbx_description
1 polymer ?
#
loop_
_entity_poly.entity_id
_entity_poly.type
_entity_poly.pdbx_seq_one_letter_code
_entity_poly.pdbx_strand_id
1 'polypeptide(L)'
;MTNYLNLIYHLPTVLLVLALFGLMLAANELGFWYGLRDHVRESEQSRTVSNTLKGSIFGLVALLLGFSFSATTSRYEFRQRLVLDQANAVGTCYLRAGLLAEEPRTRIRSALRQYVHARIQLFDRASHIQELARHRGEIEGHMSELWELVEQANRDNPDAVLACL
;
A
#
# COMPACT_ATOMS: atom_id res chain seq x y z
N MET A 1 -5.24 -11.38 19.73
CA MET A 1 -5.77 -10.90 18.43
C MET A 1 -4.80 -11.10 17.27
N THR A 2 -3.60 -11.68 17.50
CA THR A 2 -2.55 -11.99 16.50
C THR A 2 -2.75 -13.32 15.75
N ASN A 3 -3.47 -14.29 16.33
CA ASN A 3 -3.68 -15.60 15.70
C ASN A 3 -4.59 -15.57 14.46
N TYR A 4 -5.57 -14.66 14.39
CA TYR A 4 -6.50 -14.59 13.26
C TYR A 4 -5.83 -14.06 11.98
N LEU A 5 -4.86 -13.14 12.13
CA LEU A 5 -4.08 -12.61 11.01
C LEU A 5 -3.21 -13.70 10.37
N ASN A 6 -2.48 -14.50 11.17
CA ASN A 6 -1.68 -15.61 10.64
C ASN A 6 -2.52 -16.70 9.97
N LEU A 7 -3.73 -16.99 10.49
CA LEU A 7 -4.62 -17.98 9.90
C LEU A 7 -5.17 -17.53 8.53
N ILE A 8 -5.50 -16.25 8.37
CA ILE A 8 -5.98 -15.67 7.09
C ILE A 8 -4.85 -15.58 6.06
N TYR A 9 -3.63 -15.24 6.47
CA TYR A 9 -2.47 -15.12 5.56
C TYR A 9 -1.92 -16.48 5.10
N HIS A 10 -2.04 -17.53 5.92
CA HIS A 10 -1.65 -18.91 5.54
C HIS A 10 -2.78 -19.72 4.90
N LEU A 11 -4.01 -19.20 4.87
CA LEU A 11 -5.11 -19.83 4.17
C LEU A 11 -4.81 -19.80 2.65
N PRO A 12 -4.55 -20.95 2.01
CA PRO A 12 -4.26 -20.96 0.59
C PRO A 12 -5.47 -20.38 -0.15
N THR A 13 -5.24 -19.42 -1.04
CA THR A 13 -6.31 -18.72 -1.79
C THR A 13 -7.28 -19.68 -2.45
N VAL A 14 -6.78 -20.84 -2.87
CA VAL A 14 -7.55 -21.97 -3.41
C VAL A 14 -8.63 -22.45 -2.44
N LEU A 15 -8.31 -22.61 -1.16
CA LEU A 15 -9.28 -23.07 -0.15
C LEU A 15 -10.37 -22.03 0.12
N LEU A 16 -10.03 -20.74 0.06
CA LEU A 16 -11.03 -19.67 0.18
C LEU A 16 -11.98 -19.66 -1.03
N VAL A 17 -11.43 -19.83 -2.25
CA VAL A 17 -12.24 -19.95 -3.48
C VAL A 17 -13.17 -21.17 -3.40
N LEU A 18 -12.64 -22.33 -2.99
CA LEU A 18 -13.44 -23.55 -2.84
C LEU A 18 -14.52 -23.41 -1.76
N ALA A 19 -14.19 -22.79 -0.63
CA ALA A 19 -15.16 -22.53 0.44
C ALA A 19 -16.27 -21.59 -0.02
N LEU A 20 -15.93 -20.49 -0.72
CA LEU A 20 -16.91 -19.56 -1.28
C LEU A 20 -17.81 -20.23 -2.32
N PHE A 21 -17.22 -21.05 -3.20
CA PHE A 21 -17.94 -21.82 -4.20
C PHE A 21 -18.90 -22.82 -3.55
N GLY A 22 -18.42 -23.57 -2.54
CA GLY A 22 -19.25 -24.48 -1.76
C GLY A 22 -20.40 -23.78 -1.04
N LEU A 23 -20.15 -22.60 -0.47
CA LEU A 23 -21.18 -21.77 0.17
C LEU A 23 -22.24 -21.30 -0.84
N MET A 24 -21.83 -20.89 -2.05
CA MET A 24 -22.76 -20.51 -3.13
C MET A 24 -23.64 -21.69 -3.55
N LEU A 25 -23.06 -22.88 -3.72
CA LEU A 25 -23.81 -24.09 -4.03
C LEU A 25 -24.79 -24.44 -2.90
N ALA A 26 -24.36 -24.39 -1.64
CA ALA A 26 -25.22 -24.66 -0.49
C ALA A 26 -26.38 -23.66 -0.40
N ALA A 27 -26.13 -22.37 -0.63
CA ALA A 27 -27.17 -21.34 -0.65
C ALA A 27 -28.17 -21.57 -1.80
N ASN A 28 -27.70 -21.99 -2.97
CA ASN A 28 -28.55 -22.34 -4.11
C ASN A 28 -29.44 -23.56 -3.80
N GLU A 29 -28.86 -24.61 -3.23
CA GLU A 29 -29.58 -25.83 -2.86
C GLU A 29 -30.64 -25.56 -1.79
N LEU A 30 -30.30 -24.76 -0.77
CA LEU A 30 -31.25 -24.31 0.25
C LEU A 30 -32.38 -23.50 -0.38
N GLY A 31 -32.07 -22.57 -1.29
CA GLY A 31 -33.07 -21.79 -2.02
C GLY A 31 -34.02 -22.67 -2.85
N PHE A 32 -33.48 -23.69 -3.52
CA PHE A 32 -34.28 -24.68 -4.26
C PHE A 32 -35.17 -25.51 -3.32
N TRP A 33 -34.64 -25.95 -2.18
CA TRP A 33 -35.38 -26.75 -1.20
C TRP A 33 -36.53 -25.97 -0.56
N TYR A 34 -36.29 -24.69 -0.21
CA TYR A 34 -37.35 -23.80 0.27
C TYR A 34 -38.37 -23.48 -0.83
N GLY A 35 -37.93 -23.29 -2.08
CA GLY A 35 -38.82 -23.06 -3.22
C GLY A 35 -39.68 -24.26 -3.62
N LEU A 36 -39.25 -25.49 -3.36
CA LEU A 36 -40.07 -26.69 -3.56
C LEU A 36 -41.07 -26.92 -2.43
N ARG A 37 -40.73 -26.56 -1.18
CA ARG A 37 -41.64 -26.69 -0.03
C ARG A 37 -42.75 -25.65 -0.06
N ASP A 38 -42.42 -24.43 -0.49
CA ASP A 38 -43.36 -23.34 -0.60
C ASP A 38 -43.92 -23.31 -2.03
N HIS A 39 -44.97 -24.10 -2.29
CA HIS A 39 -45.81 -24.00 -3.50
C HIS A 39 -46.62 -22.70 -3.51
N VAL A 40 -45.99 -21.58 -3.18
CA VAL A 40 -46.58 -20.26 -3.33
C VAL A 40 -46.59 -19.99 -4.83
N ARG A 41 -47.80 -19.91 -5.41
CA ARG A 41 -48.01 -19.31 -6.73
C ARG A 41 -47.55 -17.85 -6.63
N GLU A 42 -46.25 -17.61 -6.82
CA GLU A 42 -45.73 -16.28 -7.02
C GLU A 42 -46.45 -15.70 -8.25
N SER A 43 -47.25 -14.65 -8.04
CA SER A 43 -47.77 -13.88 -9.15
C SER A 43 -46.60 -13.28 -9.93
N GLU A 44 -46.77 -13.11 -11.26
CA GLU A 44 -45.76 -12.43 -12.10
C GLU A 44 -45.33 -11.08 -11.51
N GLN A 45 -46.26 -10.40 -10.83
CA GLN A 45 -46.03 -9.13 -10.18
C GLN A 45 -45.05 -9.23 -9.00
N SER A 46 -45.18 -10.25 -8.12
CA SER A 46 -44.23 -10.45 -7.01
C SER A 46 -42.81 -10.81 -7.51
N ARG A 47 -42.71 -11.62 -8.57
CA ARG A 47 -41.42 -11.95 -9.21
C ARG A 47 -40.72 -10.73 -9.78
N THR A 48 -41.47 -9.87 -10.45
CA THR A 48 -40.96 -8.65 -11.07
C THR A 48 -40.40 -7.69 -10.01
N VAL A 49 -41.11 -7.52 -8.89
CA VAL A 49 -40.64 -6.70 -7.75
C VAL A 49 -39.37 -7.28 -7.12
N SER A 50 -39.33 -8.59 -6.88
CA SER A 50 -38.15 -9.27 -6.31
C SER A 50 -36.91 -9.16 -7.21
N ASN A 51 -37.07 -9.35 -8.52
CA ASN A 51 -35.97 -9.22 -9.49
C ASN A 51 -35.47 -7.78 -9.60
N THR A 52 -36.38 -6.80 -9.58
CA THR A 52 -36.03 -5.38 -9.59
C THR A 52 -35.25 -5.01 -8.34
N LEU A 53 -35.66 -5.50 -7.17
CA LEU A 53 -34.95 -5.26 -5.91
C LEU A 53 -33.54 -5.85 -5.93
N LYS A 54 -33.38 -7.11 -6.38
CA LYS A 54 -32.06 -7.74 -6.53
C LYS A 54 -31.16 -6.95 -7.47
N GLY A 55 -31.71 -6.51 -8.62
CA GLY A 55 -30.99 -5.67 -9.58
C GLY A 55 -30.51 -4.35 -8.98
N SER A 56 -31.37 -3.67 -8.22
CA SER A 56 -31.03 -2.42 -7.53
C SER A 56 -29.94 -2.61 -6.47
N ILE A 57 -29.99 -3.70 -5.69
CA ILE A 57 -28.95 -4.02 -4.71
C ILE A 57 -27.62 -4.30 -5.41
N PHE A 58 -27.61 -5.10 -6.48
CA PHE A 58 -26.38 -5.34 -7.25
C PHE A 58 -25.83 -4.07 -7.88
N GLY A 59 -26.69 -3.19 -8.39
CA GLY A 59 -26.29 -1.88 -8.90
C GLY A 59 -25.63 -1.01 -7.82
N LEU A 60 -26.21 -0.97 -6.62
CA LEU A 60 -25.63 -0.23 -5.48
C LEU A 60 -24.28 -0.82 -5.05
N VAL A 61 -24.17 -2.15 -4.96
CA VAL A 61 -22.91 -2.83 -4.62
C VAL A 61 -21.84 -2.56 -5.68
N ALA A 62 -22.19 -2.64 -6.96
CA ALA A 62 -21.27 -2.33 -8.05
C ALA A 62 -20.77 -0.88 -7.98
N LEU A 63 -21.67 0.08 -7.69
CA LEU A 63 -21.32 1.49 -7.52
C LEU A 63 -20.38 1.70 -6.31
N LEU A 64 -20.69 1.10 -5.17
CA LEU A 64 -19.87 1.18 -3.96
C LEU A 64 -18.48 0.58 -4.18
N LEU A 65 -18.38 -0.54 -4.90
CA LEU A 65 -17.11 -1.14 -5.29
C LEU A 65 -16.33 -0.20 -6.21
N GLY A 66 -16.98 0.38 -7.23
CA GLY A 66 -16.38 1.36 -8.13
C GLY A 66 -15.75 2.55 -7.38
N PHE A 67 -16.48 3.13 -6.43
CA PHE A 67 -15.96 4.21 -5.59
C PHE A 67 -14.85 3.75 -4.64
N SER A 68 -14.95 2.55 -4.07
CA SER A 68 -13.94 1.99 -3.17
C SER A 68 -12.62 1.73 -3.88
N PHE A 69 -12.67 1.17 -5.09
CA PHE A 69 -11.48 0.97 -5.92
C PHE A 69 -10.89 2.30 -6.36
N SER A 70 -11.70 3.26 -6.83
CA SER A 70 -11.24 4.60 -7.19
C SER A 70 -10.52 5.32 -6.04
N ALA A 71 -11.11 5.28 -4.83
CA ALA A 71 -10.51 5.87 -3.63
C ALA A 71 -9.20 5.17 -3.21
N THR A 72 -9.10 3.86 -3.42
CA THR A 72 -7.90 3.09 -3.10
C THR A 72 -6.78 3.34 -4.12
N THR A 73 -7.11 3.35 -5.42
CA THR A 73 -6.16 3.63 -6.51
C THR A 73 -5.57 5.03 -6.38
N SER A 74 -6.39 6.06 -6.13
CA SER A 74 -5.88 7.43 -5.95
C SER A 74 -4.90 7.54 -4.77
N ARG A 75 -5.17 6.87 -3.65
CA ARG A 75 -4.23 6.79 -2.52
C ARG A 75 -2.95 6.06 -2.86
N TYR A 76 -3.05 4.99 -3.65
CA TYR A 76 -1.89 4.24 -4.13
C TYR A 76 -1.02 5.09 -5.05
N GLU A 77 -1.61 5.73 -6.06
CA GLU A 77 -0.91 6.64 -6.97
C GLU A 77 -0.23 7.79 -6.22
N PHE A 78 -0.90 8.37 -5.23
CA PHE A 78 -0.32 9.43 -4.41
C PHE A 78 0.93 8.95 -3.65
N ARG A 79 0.86 7.77 -3.03
CA ARG A 79 2.03 7.16 -2.35
C ARG A 79 3.14 6.83 -3.34
N GLN A 80 2.80 6.32 -4.52
CA GLN A 80 3.77 6.02 -5.57
C GLN A 80 4.49 7.29 -6.05
N ARG A 81 3.76 8.39 -6.27
CA ARG A 81 4.34 9.69 -6.65
C ARG A 81 5.31 10.20 -5.59
N LEU A 82 4.94 10.16 -4.31
CA LEU A 82 5.84 10.58 -3.22
C LEU A 82 7.15 9.78 -3.18
N VAL A 83 7.10 8.48 -3.45
CA VAL A 83 8.31 7.63 -3.51
C VAL A 83 9.17 8.00 -4.72
N LEU A 84 8.55 8.24 -5.87
CA LEU A 84 9.25 8.68 -7.08
C LEU A 84 9.92 10.06 -6.89
N ASP A 85 9.21 11.01 -6.30
CA ASP A 85 9.74 12.35 -6.01
C ASP A 85 10.95 12.25 -5.06
N GLN A 86 10.86 11.42 -4.01
CA GLN A 86 12.02 11.17 -3.15
C GLN A 86 13.19 10.55 -3.91
N ALA A 87 12.94 9.53 -4.75
CA ALA A 87 13.99 8.87 -5.52
C ALA A 87 14.69 9.85 -6.46
N ASN A 88 13.93 10.75 -7.10
CA ASN A 88 14.46 11.80 -7.96
C ASN A 88 15.29 12.83 -7.18
N ALA A 89 14.83 13.25 -5.99
CA ALA A 89 15.57 14.17 -5.12
C ALA A 89 16.90 13.55 -4.65
N VAL A 90 16.88 12.29 -4.19
CA VAL A 90 18.08 11.55 -3.80
C VAL A 90 19.04 11.37 -4.98
N GLY A 91 18.52 11.00 -6.16
CA GLY A 91 19.34 10.85 -7.37
C GLY A 91 20.01 12.16 -7.78
N THR A 92 19.27 13.26 -7.72
CA THR A 92 19.79 14.62 -8.00
C THR A 92 20.88 15.01 -7.00
N CYS A 93 20.64 14.79 -5.71
CA CYS A 93 21.61 15.06 -4.65
C CYS A 93 22.89 14.20 -4.82
N TYR A 94 22.75 12.92 -5.18
CA TYR A 94 23.88 12.03 -5.43
C TYR A 94 24.77 12.47 -6.62
N LEU A 95 24.15 12.95 -7.69
CA LEU A 95 24.87 13.49 -8.85
C LEU A 95 25.61 14.78 -8.47
N ARG A 96 24.93 15.70 -7.79
CA ARG A 96 25.47 16.99 -7.37
C ARG A 96 26.58 16.86 -6.33
N ALA A 97 26.49 15.89 -5.41
CA ALA A 97 27.59 15.54 -4.52
C ALA A 97 28.87 15.15 -5.27
N GLY A 98 28.75 14.73 -6.54
CA GLY A 98 29.88 14.46 -7.43
C GLY A 98 30.75 15.67 -7.77
N LEU A 99 30.23 16.88 -7.59
CA LEU A 99 30.91 18.15 -7.88
C LEU A 99 31.83 18.61 -6.74
N LEU A 100 31.73 17.98 -5.57
CA LEU A 100 32.54 18.27 -4.39
C LEU A 100 33.94 17.64 -4.50
N ALA A 101 34.85 18.13 -3.65
CA ALA A 101 36.17 17.52 -3.46
C ALA A 101 36.06 16.06 -3.00
N GLU A 102 37.12 15.28 -3.22
CA GLU A 102 37.14 13.81 -3.07
C GLU A 102 36.57 13.33 -1.73
N GLU A 103 36.96 13.96 -0.63
CA GLU A 103 36.56 13.58 0.72
C GLU A 103 35.06 13.85 1.00
N PRO A 104 34.54 15.09 0.90
CA PRO A 104 33.11 15.35 1.12
C PRO A 104 32.21 14.63 0.12
N ARG A 105 32.64 14.49 -1.15
CA ARG A 105 31.93 13.68 -2.16
C ARG A 105 31.70 12.25 -1.69
N THR A 106 32.74 11.61 -1.20
CA THR A 106 32.70 10.20 -0.79
C THR A 106 31.83 10.02 0.45
N ARG A 107 31.96 10.92 1.44
CA ARG A 107 31.15 10.89 2.66
C ARG A 107 29.65 11.05 2.36
N ILE A 108 29.28 12.09 1.60
CA ILE A 108 27.86 12.37 1.29
C ILE A 108 27.25 11.25 0.44
N ARG A 109 27.96 10.74 -0.57
CA ARG A 109 27.46 9.61 -1.38
C ARG A 109 27.29 8.33 -0.57
N SER A 110 28.18 8.07 0.39
CA SER A 110 28.07 6.94 1.31
C SER A 110 26.85 7.10 2.22
N ALA A 111 26.67 8.27 2.84
CA ALA A 111 25.52 8.57 3.70
C ALA A 111 24.18 8.43 2.94
N LEU A 112 24.09 8.94 1.70
CA LEU A 112 22.91 8.77 0.85
C LEU A 112 22.58 7.30 0.60
N ARG A 113 23.58 6.45 0.32
CA ARG A 113 23.37 5.02 0.12
C ARG A 113 22.89 4.33 1.40
N GLN A 114 23.45 4.66 2.55
CA GLN A 114 23.04 4.11 3.84
C GLN A 114 21.59 4.49 4.17
N TYR A 115 21.23 5.76 3.97
CA TYR A 115 19.85 6.23 4.11
C TYR A 115 18.86 5.46 3.22
N VAL A 116 19.17 5.31 1.92
CA VAL A 116 18.31 4.56 0.99
C VAL A 116 18.21 3.10 1.40
N HIS A 117 19.31 2.48 1.84
CA HIS A 117 19.32 1.10 2.28
C HIS A 117 18.45 0.88 3.52
N ALA A 118 18.55 1.77 4.53
CA ALA A 118 17.69 1.74 5.71
C ALA A 118 16.20 1.91 5.34
N ARG A 119 15.89 2.79 4.39
CA ARG A 119 14.52 2.97 3.85
C ARG A 119 13.98 1.71 3.18
N ILE A 120 14.77 1.02 2.35
CA ILE A 120 14.36 -0.22 1.69
C ILE A 120 14.11 -1.32 2.73
N GLN A 121 15.01 -1.48 3.70
CA GLN A 121 14.84 -2.47 4.78
C GLN A 121 13.58 -2.21 5.60
N LEU A 122 13.23 -0.95 5.87
CA LEU A 122 11.97 -0.60 6.53
C LEU A 122 10.77 -1.07 5.71
N PHE A 123 10.79 -0.88 4.39
CA PHE A 123 9.69 -1.33 3.51
C PHE A 123 9.54 -2.85 3.49
N ASP A 124 10.63 -3.61 3.41
CA ASP A 124 10.59 -5.07 3.43
C ASP A 124 10.09 -5.64 4.76
N ARG A 125 10.35 -4.95 5.88
CA ARG A 125 9.98 -5.39 7.23
C ARG A 125 8.71 -4.74 7.78
N ALA A 126 8.03 -3.93 6.97
CA ALA A 126 6.85 -3.16 7.38
C ALA A 126 5.63 -3.99 7.79
N SER A 127 5.69 -5.33 7.73
CA SER A 127 4.66 -6.24 8.24
C SER A 127 4.49 -6.17 9.76
N HIS A 128 5.49 -5.67 10.51
CA HIS A 128 5.45 -5.57 11.96
C HIS A 128 5.35 -4.10 12.44
N ILE A 129 4.13 -3.66 12.77
CA ILE A 129 3.83 -2.28 13.24
C ILE A 129 4.68 -1.86 14.45
N GLN A 130 5.09 -2.80 15.32
CA GLN A 130 5.93 -2.51 16.48
C GLN A 130 7.40 -2.23 16.15
N GLU A 131 7.94 -2.80 15.07
CA GLU A 131 9.32 -2.54 14.62
C GLU A 131 9.45 -1.23 13.84
N LEU A 132 8.31 -0.74 13.32
CA LEU A 132 8.23 0.47 12.51
C LEU A 132 8.74 1.72 13.25
N ALA A 133 8.44 1.85 14.54
CA ALA A 133 8.84 3.01 15.34
C ALA A 133 10.36 3.06 15.57
N ARG A 134 11.00 1.91 15.81
CA ARG A 134 12.45 1.81 16.04
C ARG A 134 13.23 2.13 14.77
N HIS A 135 12.82 1.56 13.65
CA HIS A 135 13.44 1.80 12.35
C HIS A 135 13.22 3.22 11.83
N ARG A 136 12.12 3.87 12.22
CA ARG A 136 11.91 5.29 11.90
C ARG A 136 12.98 6.19 12.55
N GLY A 137 13.33 5.92 13.81
CA GLY A 137 14.39 6.64 14.51
C GLY A 137 15.77 6.44 13.89
N GLU A 138 16.08 5.25 13.39
CA GLU A 138 17.33 4.97 12.66
C GLU A 138 17.41 5.80 11.36
N ILE A 139 16.32 5.88 10.60
CA ILE A 139 16.25 6.67 9.35
C ILE A 139 16.34 8.17 9.64
N GLU A 140 15.69 8.66 10.69
CA GLU A 140 15.81 10.06 11.13
C GLU A 140 17.24 10.40 11.54
N GLY A 141 17.93 9.50 12.26
CA GLY A 141 19.35 9.67 12.61
C GLY A 141 20.26 9.79 11.38
N HIS A 142 20.09 8.92 10.38
CA HIS A 142 20.85 9.00 9.13
C HIS A 142 20.56 10.30 8.35
N MET A 143 19.33 10.80 8.39
CA MET A 143 18.99 12.06 7.75
C MET A 143 19.67 13.25 8.45
N SER A 144 19.72 13.24 9.79
CA SER A 144 20.41 14.27 10.58
C SER A 144 21.91 14.31 10.28
N GLU A 145 22.58 13.14 10.25
CA GLU A 145 24.00 13.05 9.91
C GLU A 145 24.27 13.57 8.49
N LEU A 146 23.40 13.22 7.53
CA LEU A 146 23.50 13.69 6.16
C LEU A 146 23.35 15.22 6.08
N TRP A 147 22.45 15.80 6.87
CA TRP A 147 22.24 17.24 6.95
C TRP A 147 23.49 17.96 7.49
N GLU A 148 24.11 17.43 8.55
CA GLU A 148 25.35 17.97 9.10
C GLU A 148 26.51 17.95 8.09
N LEU A 149 26.66 16.86 7.33
CA LEU A 149 27.68 16.75 6.28
C LEU A 149 27.45 17.75 5.14
N VAL A 150 26.19 17.95 4.74
CA VAL A 150 25.80 18.91 3.70
C VAL A 150 26.05 20.34 4.18
N GLU A 151 25.70 20.67 5.43
CA GLU A 151 25.98 21.99 6.00
C GLU A 151 27.47 22.28 6.11
N GLN A 152 28.28 21.31 6.53
CA GLN A 152 29.75 21.46 6.60
C GLN A 152 30.33 21.73 5.21
N ALA A 153 29.95 20.92 4.21
CA ALA A 153 30.38 21.11 2.84
C ALA A 153 29.97 22.48 2.25
N ASN A 154 28.79 22.99 2.63
CA ASN A 154 28.32 24.29 2.18
C ASN A 154 29.09 25.46 2.82
N ARG A 155 29.55 25.32 4.07
CA ARG A 155 30.39 26.32 4.73
C ARG A 155 31.77 26.41 4.08
N ASP A 156 32.31 25.27 3.64
CA ASP A 156 33.63 25.18 3.01
C ASP A 156 33.64 25.66 1.54
N ASN A 157 32.50 25.57 0.84
CA ASN A 157 32.29 26.16 -0.49
C ASN A 157 30.83 26.65 -0.67
N PRO A 158 30.56 27.96 -0.50
CA PRO A 158 29.21 28.53 -0.61
C PRO A 158 28.54 28.32 -1.98
N ASP A 159 29.34 28.17 -3.04
CA ASP A 159 28.86 27.94 -4.41
C ASP A 159 28.65 26.45 -4.74
N ALA A 160 29.10 25.52 -3.88
CA ALA A 160 29.08 24.08 -4.16
C ALA A 160 27.81 23.35 -3.73
N VAL A 161 26.95 23.93 -2.86
CA VAL A 161 25.90 23.15 -2.16
C VAL A 161 24.51 23.81 -2.12
N LEU A 162 24.16 24.67 -3.07
CA LEU A 162 22.78 25.18 -3.22
C LEU A 162 21.77 24.13 -3.73
N ALA A 163 22.09 22.83 -3.71
CA ALA A 163 21.56 21.90 -4.70
C ALA A 163 21.14 20.50 -4.17
N CYS A 164 20.97 20.28 -2.87
CA CYS A 164 20.24 19.08 -2.38
C CYS A 164 18.82 19.38 -1.90
N LEU A 165 18.36 20.63 -2.03
CA LEU A 165 16.96 21.05 -1.83
C LEU A 165 16.14 20.85 -3.11
#